data_AF-S3X505-F1
#
_entry.id   AF-S3X505-F1
#
_cell.length_a   1.000
_cell.length_b   1.000
_cell.length_c   1.000
_cell.angle_alpha   90.00
_cell.angle_beta   90.00
_cell.angle_gamma   90.00
#
_symmetry.space_group_name_H-M   'P 1'
#
loop_
_entity.id
_entity.type
_entity.pdbx_description
1 polymer ?
#
loop_
_entity_poly.entity_id
_entity_poly.type
_entity_poly.pdbx_seq_one_letter_code
_entity_poly.pdbx_strand_id
1 'polypeptide(L)'
;MALLMNLFFVGMIILFVMVTFLVVRAIVKNPGSGGVQAIEGRVMELDIDENGTNRARLALGDGTQQVFTVTDSQAKVMTVGAIGTVHHTGDRLTGWVPQGAPIDQHRSE
;
A
#
# COMPACT_ATOMS: atom_id res chain seq x y z
N MET A 1 20.99 35.83 33.62
CA MET A 1 21.08 34.36 33.53
C MET A 1 19.74 33.71 33.17
N ALA A 2 18.63 34.07 33.83
CA ALA A 2 17.31 33.47 33.57
C ALA A 2 16.80 33.62 32.12
N LEU A 3 17.04 34.77 31.47
CA LEU A 3 16.54 35.03 30.11
C LEU A 3 17.27 34.21 29.03
N LEU A 4 18.60 34.03 29.18
CA LEU A 4 19.40 33.15 28.32
C LEU A 4 18.99 31.68 28.48
N MET A 5 18.72 31.27 29.72
CA MET A 5 18.28 29.91 30.05
C MET A 5 16.89 29.63 29.46
N ASN A 6 15.94 30.55 29.59
CA ASN A 6 14.61 30.41 28.98
C ASN A 6 14.68 30.33 27.44
N LEU A 7 15.54 31.12 26.80
CA LEU A 7 15.71 31.08 25.34
C LEU A 7 16.26 29.73 24.87
N PHE A 8 17.20 29.15 25.63
CA PHE A 8 17.75 27.82 25.37
C PHE A 8 16.70 26.72 25.52
N PHE A 9 15.89 26.78 26.58
CA PHE A 9 14.79 25.84 26.80
C PHE A 9 13.73 25.90 25.69
N VAL A 10 13.35 27.11 25.26
CA VAL A 10 12.39 27.29 24.16
C VAL A 10 12.96 26.76 22.85
N GLY A 11 14.24 27.02 22.55
CA GLY A 11 14.91 26.49 21.36
C GLY A 11 14.95 24.96 21.33
N MET A 12 15.25 24.32 22.47
CA MET A 12 15.22 22.86 22.59
C MET A 12 13.82 22.26 22.37
N ILE A 13 12.78 22.91 22.88
CA ILE A 13 11.40 22.45 22.70
C ILE A 13 11.01 22.51 21.22
N ILE A 14 11.34 23.60 20.53
CA ILE A 14 11.06 23.76 19.10
C ILE A 14 11.81 22.69 18.28
N LEU A 15 13.09 22.47 18.60
CA LEU A 15 13.89 21.42 17.96
C LEU A 15 13.27 20.04 18.19
N PHE A 16 12.87 19.72 19.42
CA PHE A 16 12.25 18.46 19.76
C PHE A 16 10.95 18.25 18.96
N VAL A 17 10.05 19.24 18.95
CA VAL A 17 8.80 19.18 18.17
C VAL A 17 9.08 18.97 16.68
N MET A 18 10.05 19.68 16.10
CA MET A 18 10.43 19.53 14.70
C MET A 18 10.96 18.12 14.41
N VAL A 19 11.84 17.58 15.24
CA VAL A 19 12.39 16.22 15.09
C VAL A 19 11.28 15.18 15.19
N THR A 20 10.41 15.31 16.21
CA THR A 20 9.30 14.38 16.39
C THR A 20 8.35 14.41 15.18
N PHE A 21 8.02 15.61 14.67
CA PHE A 21 7.21 15.77 13.47
C PHE A 21 7.85 15.14 12.22
N LEU A 22 9.15 15.33 12.02
CA LEU A 22 9.88 14.72 10.91
C LEU A 22 9.92 13.20 11.01
N VAL A 23 10.15 12.66 12.21
CA VAL A 23 10.14 11.21 12.46
C VAL A 23 8.76 10.63 12.22
N VAL A 24 7.70 11.24 12.76
CA VAL A 24 6.31 10.82 12.52
C VAL A 24 5.99 10.88 11.03
N ARG A 25 6.36 11.97 10.33
CA ARG A 25 6.14 12.08 8.89
C ARG A 25 6.92 11.02 8.10
N ALA A 26 8.15 10.69 8.51
CA ALA A 26 8.95 9.65 7.87
C ALA A 26 8.36 8.26 8.08
N ILE A 27 7.85 7.97 9.29
CA ILE A 27 7.16 6.71 9.60
C ILE A 27 5.84 6.62 8.83
N VAL A 28 5.04 7.69 8.80
CA VAL A 28 3.76 7.73 8.06
C VAL A 28 3.99 7.63 6.54
N LYS A 29 5.09 8.18 6.02
CA LYS A 29 5.44 8.08 4.59
C LYS A 29 6.09 6.75 4.22
N ASN A 30 6.61 5.99 5.21
CA ASN A 30 7.12 4.63 5.06
C ASN A 30 6.40 3.67 6.04
N PRO A 31 5.11 3.37 5.82
CA PRO A 31 4.43 2.35 6.58
C PRO A 31 4.92 0.98 6.09
N GLY A 32 5.92 0.42 6.75
CA GLY A 32 6.30 -0.99 6.60
C GLY A 32 7.43 -1.26 5.59
N SER A 33 8.54 -1.71 6.16
CA SER A 33 9.51 -2.70 5.63
C SER A 33 9.73 -2.75 4.12
N GLY A 34 10.96 -2.51 3.69
CA GLY A 34 11.48 -2.88 2.36
C GLY A 34 11.56 -4.40 2.11
N GLY A 35 10.53 -5.14 2.52
CA GLY A 35 10.33 -6.56 2.26
C GLY A 35 9.03 -6.74 1.47
N VAL A 36 9.02 -7.74 0.59
CA VAL A 36 7.81 -8.18 -0.10
C VAL A 36 6.87 -8.78 0.94
N GLN A 37 5.72 -8.15 1.15
CA GLN A 37 4.65 -8.69 1.99
C GLN A 37 3.77 -9.58 1.14
N ALA A 38 3.40 -10.74 1.68
CA ALA A 38 2.52 -11.70 1.03
C ALA A 38 1.24 -11.85 1.87
N ILE A 39 0.10 -11.53 1.28
CA ILE A 39 -1.21 -11.62 1.93
C ILE A 39 -2.23 -12.18 0.95
N GLU A 40 -3.19 -12.96 1.46
CA GLU A 40 -4.32 -13.38 0.62
C GLU A 40 -5.17 -12.18 0.23
N GLY A 41 -5.61 -12.12 -1.01
CA GLY A 41 -6.47 -11.05 -1.49
C GLY A 41 -7.41 -11.52 -2.59
N ARG A 42 -8.57 -10.86 -2.65
CA ARG A 42 -9.53 -11.00 -3.74
C ARG A 42 -9.49 -9.77 -4.63
N VAL A 43 -9.38 -9.98 -5.93
CA VAL A 43 -9.48 -8.90 -6.93
C VAL A 43 -10.92 -8.40 -6.93
N MET A 44 -11.14 -7.15 -6.56
CA MET A 44 -12.46 -6.53 -6.55
C MET A 44 -12.71 -5.75 -7.83
N GLU A 45 -11.67 -5.09 -8.35
CA GLU A 45 -11.75 -4.20 -9.49
C GLU A 45 -10.38 -4.09 -10.15
N LEU A 46 -10.36 -3.89 -11.47
CA LEU A 46 -9.20 -3.55 -12.27
C LEU A 46 -9.55 -2.30 -13.09
N ASP A 47 -8.85 -1.20 -12.85
CA ASP A 47 -9.03 0.06 -13.55
C ASP A 47 -7.72 0.53 -14.22
N ILE A 48 -7.86 1.56 -15.06
CA ILE A 48 -6.74 2.34 -15.57
C ILE A 48 -6.96 3.77 -15.12
N ASP A 49 -5.98 4.36 -14.45
CA ASP A 49 -6.08 5.74 -13.98
C ASP A 49 -5.96 6.76 -15.13
N GLU A 50 -6.18 8.04 -14.80
CA GLU A 50 -6.08 9.16 -15.76
C GLU A 50 -4.69 9.29 -16.41
N ASN A 51 -3.66 8.68 -15.82
CA ASN A 51 -2.30 8.67 -16.34
C ASN A 51 -1.98 7.41 -17.17
N GLY A 52 -2.95 6.53 -17.40
CA GLY A 52 -2.75 5.27 -18.13
C GLY A 52 -2.11 4.16 -17.29
N THR A 53 -2.10 4.29 -15.96
CA THR A 53 -1.53 3.29 -15.06
C THR A 53 -2.60 2.31 -14.60
N ASN A 54 -2.36 1.01 -14.78
CA ASN A 54 -3.28 -0.02 -14.28
C ASN A 54 -3.29 -0.04 -12.75
N ARG A 55 -4.48 -0.08 -12.17
CA ARG A 55 -4.67 -0.29 -10.73
C ARG A 55 -5.58 -1.47 -10.47
N ALA A 56 -5.24 -2.24 -9.46
CA ALA A 56 -6.06 -3.32 -8.96
C ALA A 56 -6.54 -2.97 -7.55
N ARG A 57 -7.87 -2.92 -7.35
CA ARG A 57 -8.45 -2.87 -6.01
C ARG A 57 -8.55 -4.29 -5.49
N LEU A 58 -7.87 -4.57 -4.40
CA LEU A 58 -7.80 -5.87 -3.76
C LEU A 58 -8.44 -5.78 -2.37
N ALA A 59 -9.36 -6.70 -2.06
CA ALA A 59 -9.82 -6.94 -0.70
C ALA A 59 -8.89 -7.96 -0.05
N LEU A 60 -8.12 -7.53 0.93
CA LEU A 60 -7.11 -8.34 1.60
C LEU A 60 -7.73 -9.22 2.69
N GLY A 61 -7.06 -10.33 3.03
CA GLY A 61 -7.52 -11.30 4.02
C GLY A 61 -7.62 -10.75 5.45
N ASP A 62 -7.01 -9.59 5.72
CA ASP A 62 -7.16 -8.83 6.97
C ASP A 62 -8.44 -7.98 7.02
N GLY A 63 -9.26 -8.02 5.95
CA GLY A 63 -10.49 -7.26 5.82
C GLY A 63 -10.31 -5.84 5.28
N THR A 64 -9.07 -5.42 5.00
CA THR A 64 -8.82 -4.11 4.40
C THR A 64 -9.01 -4.15 2.88
N GLN A 65 -9.26 -2.99 2.29
CA GLN A 65 -9.25 -2.82 0.84
C GLN A 65 -8.13 -1.87 0.46
N GLN A 66 -7.27 -2.29 -0.45
CA GLN A 66 -6.15 -1.49 -0.90
C GLN A 66 -6.10 -1.46 -2.43
N VAL A 67 -5.70 -0.31 -2.96
CA VAL A 67 -5.47 -0.11 -4.39
C VAL A 67 -3.98 -0.27 -4.64
N PHE A 68 -3.64 -1.17 -5.54
CA PHE A 68 -2.27 -1.44 -5.93
C PHE A 68 -2.02 -0.99 -7.36
N THR A 69 -0.86 -0.37 -7.58
CA THR A 69 -0.34 -0.15 -8.92
C THR A 69 0.17 -1.48 -9.47
N VAL A 70 -0.31 -1.88 -10.65
CA VAL A 70 0.05 -3.14 -11.31
C VAL A 70 0.60 -2.86 -12.71
N THR A 71 1.42 -3.77 -13.25
CA THR A 71 1.87 -3.71 -14.65
C THR A 71 0.78 -4.23 -15.59
N ASP A 72 0.84 -3.90 -16.88
CA ASP A 72 -0.08 -4.45 -17.88
C ASP A 72 -0.10 -5.98 -17.89
N SER A 73 1.08 -6.59 -17.76
CA SER A 73 1.23 -8.05 -17.70
C SER A 73 0.58 -8.67 -16.47
N GLN A 74 0.60 -7.98 -15.33
CA GLN A 74 -0.08 -8.41 -14.10
C GLN A 74 -1.59 -8.23 -14.23
N ALA A 75 -2.05 -7.07 -14.71
CA ALA A 75 -3.47 -6.80 -14.94
C ALA A 75 -4.12 -7.85 -15.85
N LYS A 76 -3.39 -8.31 -16.88
CA LYS A 76 -3.87 -9.33 -17.82
C LYS A 76 -4.12 -10.71 -17.20
N VAL A 77 -3.39 -11.07 -16.14
CA VAL A 77 -3.53 -12.36 -15.45
C VAL A 77 -4.41 -12.27 -14.20
N MET A 78 -4.77 -11.06 -13.80
CA MET A 78 -5.71 -10.82 -12.71
C MET A 78 -7.13 -10.80 -13.28
N THR A 79 -8.03 -11.51 -12.62
CA THR A 79 -9.45 -11.56 -13.00
C THR A 79 -10.27 -11.07 -11.83
N VAL A 80 -11.25 -10.20 -12.07
CA VAL A 80 -12.16 -9.74 -11.02
C VAL A 80 -12.85 -10.94 -10.36
N GLY A 81 -12.89 -10.95 -9.04
CA GLY A 81 -13.39 -12.07 -8.22
C GLY A 81 -12.36 -13.17 -7.94
N ALA A 82 -11.21 -13.19 -8.63
CA ALA A 82 -10.16 -14.16 -8.35
C ALA A 82 -9.57 -13.94 -6.95
N ILE A 83 -9.32 -15.04 -6.26
CA ILE A 83 -8.66 -15.06 -4.95
C ILE A 83 -7.24 -15.57 -5.17
N GLY A 84 -6.28 -15.02 -4.44
CA GLY A 84 -4.88 -15.38 -4.62
C GLY A 84 -3.98 -14.73 -3.59
N THR A 85 -2.71 -15.10 -3.63
CA THR A 85 -1.67 -14.46 -2.83
C THR A 85 -1.16 -13.22 -3.55
N VAL A 86 -1.32 -12.07 -2.89
CA VAL A 86 -0.84 -10.75 -3.31
C VAL A 86 0.54 -10.55 -2.71
N HIS A 87 1.55 -10.40 -3.55
CA HIS A 87 2.87 -9.95 -3.16
C HIS A 87 2.98 -8.46 -3.44
N HIS A 88 3.25 -7.65 -2.42
CA HIS A 88 3.33 -6.19 -2.58
C HIS A 88 4.45 -5.56 -1.75
N THR A 89 4.80 -4.34 -2.14
CA THR A 89 5.69 -3.46 -1.39
C THR A 89 5.07 -2.07 -1.38
N GLY A 90 4.57 -1.64 -0.22
CA GLY A 90 3.75 -0.44 -0.12
C GLY A 90 2.48 -0.57 -0.95
N ASP A 91 2.29 0.35 -1.90
CA ASP A 91 1.18 0.45 -2.84
C ASP A 91 1.46 -0.20 -4.21
N ARG A 92 2.60 -0.85 -4.38
CA ARG A 92 2.99 -1.51 -5.64
C ARG A 92 2.85 -3.02 -5.53
N LEU A 93 2.16 -3.62 -6.50
CA LEU A 93 2.10 -5.07 -6.65
C LEU A 93 3.43 -5.59 -7.24
N THR A 94 4.09 -6.47 -6.51
CA THR A 94 5.34 -7.12 -6.95
C THR A 94 5.09 -8.52 -7.51
N GLY A 95 3.96 -9.15 -7.17
CA GLY A 95 3.56 -10.44 -7.72
C GLY A 95 2.12 -10.82 -7.37
N TRP A 96 1.54 -11.71 -8.17
CA TRP A 96 0.20 -12.26 -7.96
C TRP A 96 0.21 -13.75 -8.26
N VAL A 97 -0.28 -14.55 -7.32
CA VAL A 97 -0.42 -16.00 -7.47
C VAL A 97 -1.88 -16.37 -7.22
N PRO A 98 -2.68 -16.67 -8.26
CA PRO A 98 -4.08 -17.06 -8.07
C PRO A 98 -4.17 -18.37 -7.27
N GLN A 99 -5.06 -18.41 -6.27
CA GLN A 99 -5.42 -19.62 -5.55
C GLN A 99 -6.60 -20.28 -6.28
N GLY A 100 -6.36 -21.46 -6.83
CA GLY A 100 -7.36 -22.22 -7.58
C GLY A 100 -7.34 -21.93 -9.07
N ALA A 101 -7.96 -22.85 -9.84
CA ALA A 101 -8.11 -22.71 -11.29
C ALA A 101 -8.82 -21.40 -11.64
N PRO A 102 -8.52 -20.79 -12.81
CA PRO A 102 -9.18 -19.57 -13.25
C PRO A 102 -10.69 -19.74 -13.09
N ILE A 103 -11.32 -18.82 -12.36
CA ILE A 103 -12.77 -18.79 -12.27
C ILE A 103 -13.23 -18.50 -13.69
N ASP A 104 -13.65 -19.54 -14.41
CA ASP A 104 -14.33 -19.41 -15.69
C ASP A 104 -15.54 -18.49 -15.45
N GLN A 105 -15.39 -17.20 -15.73
CA GLN A 105 -16.50 -16.24 -15.80
C GLN A 105 -17.41 -16.52 -17.01
N HIS A 106 -17.44 -17.76 -17.51
CA HIS A 106 -18.36 -18.27 -18.50
C HIS A 106 -19.08 -19.49 -17.93
N ARG A 107 -19.93 -19.25 -16.92
CA ARG A 107 -21.10 -20.10 -16.73
C ARG A 107 -22.35 -19.26 -16.95
N SER A 108 -22.74 -19.25 -18.21
CA SER A 108 -24.04 -18.88 -18.73
C SER A 108 -25.15 -19.63 -17.98
N GLU A 109 -26.17 -18.90 -17.55
CA GLU A 109 -27.60 -19.19 -17.75
C GLU A 109 -28.45 -18.00 -17.30
#